data_AF-A0A944Y483-F1
#
_entry.id   AF-A0A944Y483-F1
#
_cell.length_a   1.000
_cell.length_b   1.000
_cell.length_c   1.000
_cell.angle_alpha   90.00
_cell.angle_beta   90.00
_cell.angle_gamma   90.00
#
_symmetry.space_group_name_H-M   'P 1'
#
loop_
_entity.id
_entity.type
_entity.pdbx_description
1 polymer ?
#
loop_
_entity_poly.entity_id
_entity_poly.type
_entity_poly.pdbx_seq_one_letter_code
_entity_poly.pdbx_strand_id
1 'polypeptide(L)'
;MSNIEGATNRSNFFPGSREASSSSNTQKLKATALKRNDAARKTALQSLTSSDAKVNISDAIRDFSRIKKAVDAAPNKDNSAKIAALKAQINGGTYKMDFEAMADKILAQEH
;
A
#
# COMPACT_ATOMS: atom_id res chain seq x y z
N MET A 1 31.14 30.29 58.51
CA MET A 1 30.30 29.11 58.76
C MET A 1 29.26 29.04 57.67
N SER A 2 29.33 27.99 56.85
CA SER A 2 28.59 27.85 55.60
C SER A 2 27.25 27.16 55.86
N ASN A 3 26.14 27.84 55.59
CA ASN A 3 24.79 27.27 55.66
C ASN A 3 24.15 27.33 54.28
N ILE A 4 24.45 26.36 53.41
CA ILE A 4 23.59 25.98 52.27
C ILE A 4 23.61 24.45 52.20
N GLU A 5 22.84 23.83 53.10
CA GLU A 5 22.28 22.50 52.85
C GLU A 5 21.00 22.65 52.04
N GLY A 6 20.84 21.84 50.99
CA GLY A 6 19.56 21.72 50.28
C GLY A 6 19.64 21.85 48.76
N ALA A 7 20.47 21.04 48.09
CA ALA A 7 20.41 20.91 46.64
C ALA A 7 20.72 19.48 46.14
N THR A 8 20.27 18.45 46.86
CA THR A 8 20.49 17.04 46.49
C THR A 8 19.29 16.35 45.83
N ASN A 9 18.18 17.07 45.55
CA ASN A 9 17.08 16.56 44.74
C ASN A 9 17.02 17.27 43.37
N ARG A 10 18.02 17.05 42.52
CA ARG A 10 17.95 17.46 41.11
C ARG A 10 17.16 16.40 40.33
N SER A 11 16.04 16.80 39.74
CA SER A 11 15.12 15.91 39.03
C SER A 11 15.73 15.32 37.77
N ASN A 12 15.25 14.14 37.37
CA ASN A 12 15.59 13.43 36.13
C ASN A 12 15.23 14.19 34.83
N PHE A 13 14.86 15.47 34.92
CA PHE A 13 14.43 16.30 33.80
C PHE A 13 15.60 16.78 32.93
N PHE A 14 16.83 16.81 33.45
CA PHE A 14 17.99 17.34 32.74
C PHE A 14 18.89 16.21 32.19
N PRO A 15 19.12 16.15 30.86
CA PRO A 15 20.01 15.17 30.24
C PRO A 15 21.45 15.47 30.66
N GLY A 16 22.08 14.51 31.35
CA GLY A 16 23.45 14.61 31.91
C GLY A 16 23.54 14.48 33.43
N SER A 17 22.42 14.33 34.16
CA SER A 17 22.37 14.34 35.64
C SER A 17 22.49 12.97 36.33
N ARG A 18 23.15 11.97 35.72
CA ARG A 18 23.47 10.71 36.41
C ARG A 18 24.88 10.26 36.10
N GLU A 19 25.75 10.34 37.10
CA GLU A 19 26.94 9.51 37.19
C GLU A 19 26.55 8.04 37.06
N ALA A 20 27.45 7.29 36.44
CA ALA A 20 27.32 5.91 36.02
C ALA A 20 26.75 5.00 37.13
N SER A 21 25.48 4.64 37.03
CA SER A 21 24.93 3.50 37.76
C SER A 21 24.05 2.64 36.85
N SER A 22 24.57 1.45 36.62
CA SER A 22 23.83 0.21 36.38
C SER A 22 23.09 0.07 35.05
N SER A 23 23.78 -0.69 34.19
CA SER A 23 23.36 -1.46 33.01
C SER A 23 22.05 -2.29 33.13
N SER A 24 21.20 -2.07 34.14
CA SER A 24 19.97 -2.85 34.37
C SER A 24 18.72 -2.23 33.73
N ASN A 25 18.68 -0.91 33.50
CA ASN A 25 17.49 -0.24 32.97
C ASN A 25 17.41 -0.30 31.43
N THR A 26 18.55 -0.32 30.74
CA THR A 26 18.64 -0.44 29.28
C THR A 26 18.19 -1.82 28.78
N GLN A 27 18.37 -2.87 29.58
CA GLN A 27 17.85 -4.21 29.27
C GLN A 27 16.33 -4.32 29.48
N LYS A 28 15.78 -3.69 30.53
CA LYS A 28 14.32 -3.65 30.77
C LYS A 28 13.57 -2.84 29.71
N LEU A 29 14.17 -1.76 29.20
CA LEU A 29 13.61 -0.98 28.08
C LEU A 29 13.67 -1.74 26.74
N LYS A 30 14.72 -2.53 26.48
CA LYS A 30 14.77 -3.43 25.31
C LYS A 30 13.72 -4.55 25.41
N ALA A 31 13.54 -5.15 26.58
CA ALA A 31 12.53 -6.21 26.80
C ALA A 31 11.08 -5.72 26.64
N THR A 32 10.81 -4.43 26.90
CA THR A 32 9.48 -3.81 26.69
C THR A 32 9.31 -3.23 25.28
N ALA A 33 10.39 -2.75 24.64
CA ALA A 33 10.36 -2.32 23.24
C ALA A 33 10.20 -3.48 22.24
N LEU A 34 10.69 -4.68 22.56
CA LEU A 34 10.54 -5.90 21.76
C LEU A 34 9.13 -6.53 21.87
N LYS A 35 8.29 -6.11 22.83
CA LYS A 35 6.89 -6.56 22.98
C LYS A 35 5.88 -5.82 22.09
N ARG A 36 6.34 -4.95 21.19
CA ARG A 36 5.44 -4.12 20.36
C ARG A 36 4.69 -4.90 19.27
N ASN A 37 5.13 -6.11 18.92
CA ASN A 37 4.48 -6.94 17.91
C ASN A 37 4.11 -8.31 18.48
N ASP A 38 3.32 -8.33 19.56
CA ASP A 38 2.74 -9.56 20.06
C ASP A 38 1.67 -10.08 19.08
N ALA A 39 1.72 -11.36 18.73
CA ALA A 39 0.74 -12.00 17.86
C ALA A 39 -0.68 -11.86 18.42
N ALA A 40 -0.82 -11.89 19.76
CA ALA A 40 -2.09 -11.68 20.44
C ALA A 40 -2.64 -10.25 20.26
N ARG A 41 -1.76 -9.25 20.15
CA ARG A 41 -2.16 -7.86 19.86
C ARG A 41 -2.62 -7.71 18.40
N LYS A 42 -1.97 -8.41 17.47
CA LYS A 42 -2.36 -8.42 16.05
C LYS A 42 -3.76 -9.01 15.88
N THR A 43 -4.08 -10.13 16.53
CA THR A 43 -5.42 -10.73 16.45
C THR A 43 -6.48 -9.85 17.09
N ALA A 44 -6.19 -9.24 18.25
CA ALA A 44 -7.09 -8.29 18.90
C ALA A 44 -7.39 -7.05 18.03
N LEU A 45 -6.35 -6.45 17.43
CA LEU A 45 -6.52 -5.33 16.50
C LEU A 45 -7.27 -5.76 15.24
N GLN A 46 -7.01 -6.95 14.71
CA GLN A 46 -7.71 -7.46 13.53
C GLN A 46 -9.19 -7.70 13.81
N SER A 47 -9.53 -8.21 15.00
CA SER A 47 -10.93 -8.39 15.43
C SER A 47 -11.64 -7.03 15.61
N LEU A 48 -11.01 -6.08 16.31
CA LEU A 48 -11.57 -4.74 16.54
C LEU A 48 -11.74 -3.95 15.24
N THR A 49 -10.78 -4.01 14.32
CA THR A 49 -10.88 -3.32 13.02
C THR A 49 -11.83 -4.02 12.05
N SER A 50 -12.05 -5.33 12.21
CA SER A 50 -12.95 -6.08 11.33
C SER A 50 -14.43 -5.79 11.56
N SER A 51 -14.83 -5.31 12.75
CA SER A 51 -16.21 -4.91 13.03
C SER A 51 -16.53 -3.52 12.49
N ASP A 52 -15.58 -2.58 12.58
CA ASP A 52 -15.86 -1.16 12.33
C ASP A 52 -15.55 -0.74 10.88
N ALA A 53 -14.65 -1.45 10.19
CA ALA A 53 -14.15 -1.05 8.87
C ALA A 53 -14.62 -1.93 7.70
N LYS A 54 -15.40 -2.99 7.94
CA LYS A 54 -15.70 -4.00 6.92
C LYS A 54 -17.07 -3.78 6.29
N VAL A 55 -17.12 -2.91 5.28
CA VAL A 55 -18.22 -2.97 4.30
C VAL A 55 -18.08 -4.30 3.55
N ASN A 56 -19.12 -5.14 3.60
CA ASN A 56 -19.11 -6.44 2.93
C ASN A 56 -19.22 -6.24 1.41
N ILE A 57 -18.08 -5.98 0.77
CA ILE A 57 -17.97 -5.86 -0.69
C ILE A 57 -18.06 -7.26 -1.28
N SER A 58 -19.02 -7.47 -2.18
CA SER A 58 -19.15 -8.73 -2.91
C SER A 58 -17.88 -9.06 -3.69
N ASP A 59 -17.56 -10.34 -3.83
CA ASP A 59 -16.32 -10.76 -4.47
C ASP A 59 -16.23 -10.30 -5.94
N ALA A 60 -17.37 -10.25 -6.65
CA ALA A 60 -17.45 -9.70 -8.01
C ALA A 60 -16.99 -8.23 -8.09
N ILE A 61 -17.39 -7.39 -7.13
CA ILE A 61 -16.96 -5.98 -7.09
C ILE A 61 -15.48 -5.86 -6.74
N ARG A 62 -14.98 -6.73 -5.85
CA ARG A 62 -13.56 -6.78 -5.50
C ARG A 62 -12.71 -7.17 -6.70
N ASP A 63 -13.14 -8.15 -7.47
CA ASP A 63 -12.44 -8.62 -8.66
C ASP A 63 -12.47 -7.58 -9.78
N PHE A 64 -13.63 -6.94 -10.02
CA PHE A 64 -13.70 -5.80 -10.94
C PHE A 64 -12.72 -4.68 -10.56
N SER A 65 -12.63 -4.34 -9.26
CA SER A 65 -11.71 -3.30 -8.80
C SER A 65 -10.23 -3.68 -9.01
N ARG A 66 -9.88 -4.96 -8.88
CA ARG A 66 -8.53 -5.47 -9.13
C ARG A 66 -8.20 -5.42 -10.62
N ILE A 67 -9.13 -5.87 -11.47
CA ILE A 67 -8.98 -5.83 -12.92
C ILE A 67 -8.81 -4.38 -13.37
N LYS A 68 -9.68 -3.47 -12.92
CA LYS A 68 -9.58 -2.04 -13.25
C LYS A 68 -8.22 -1.46 -12.87
N LYS A 69 -7.75 -1.70 -11.65
CA LYS A 69 -6.43 -1.25 -11.21
C LYS A 69 -5.30 -1.83 -12.06
N ALA A 70 -5.38 -3.10 -12.45
CA ALA A 70 -4.40 -3.73 -13.32
C ALA A 70 -4.40 -3.15 -14.74
N VAL A 71 -5.59 -2.81 -15.26
CA VAL A 71 -5.75 -2.13 -16.56
C VAL A 71 -5.20 -0.71 -16.51
N ASP A 72 -5.56 0.05 -15.47
CA ASP A 72 -5.09 1.44 -15.29
C ASP A 72 -3.58 1.51 -15.07
N ALA A 73 -2.99 0.50 -14.42
CA ALA A 73 -1.55 0.39 -14.22
C ALA A 73 -0.79 -0.21 -15.42
N ALA A 74 -1.51 -0.74 -16.41
CA ALA A 74 -0.86 -1.28 -17.60
C ALA A 74 -0.26 -0.13 -18.42
N PRO A 75 0.98 -0.28 -18.93
CA PRO A 75 1.56 0.72 -19.80
C PRO A 75 0.71 0.86 -21.06
N ASN A 76 0.52 2.10 -21.51
CA ASN A 76 -0.11 2.37 -22.80
C ASN A 76 0.66 1.63 -23.89
N LYS A 77 0.00 0.68 -24.55
CA LYS A 77 0.61 -0.02 -25.69
C LYS A 77 0.82 0.99 -26.81
N ASP A 78 2.08 1.23 -27.18
CA ASP A 78 2.37 2.03 -28.36
C ASP A 78 1.96 1.25 -29.62
N ASN A 79 0.84 1.66 -30.21
CA ASN A 79 0.30 1.06 -31.42
C ASN A 79 0.70 1.83 -32.69
N SER A 80 1.58 2.84 -32.58
CA SER A 80 1.96 3.73 -33.68
C SER A 80 2.45 2.97 -34.92
N ALA A 81 3.36 2.00 -34.74
CA ALA A 81 3.90 1.18 -35.83
C ALA A 81 2.81 0.34 -36.54
N LYS A 82 1.89 -0.25 -35.76
CA LYS A 82 0.78 -1.04 -36.31
C LYS A 82 -0.18 -0.16 -37.11
N ILE A 83 -0.48 1.04 -36.61
CA ILE A 83 -1.33 2.02 -37.29
C ILE A 83 -0.67 2.48 -38.60
N ALA A 84 0.63 2.75 -38.59
CA ALA A 84 1.37 3.15 -39.79
C ALA A 84 1.36 2.05 -40.86
N ALA A 85 1.58 0.79 -40.48
CA ALA A 85 1.51 -0.34 -41.39
C ALA A 85 0.12 -0.50 -42.02
N LEU A 86 -0.94 -0.41 -41.20
CA LEU A 86 -2.32 -0.48 -41.70
C LEU A 86 -2.65 0.69 -42.64
N LYS A 87 -2.24 1.91 -42.30
CA LYS A 87 -2.40 3.09 -43.19
C LYS A 87 -1.72 2.88 -44.54
N ALA A 88 -0.50 2.34 -44.54
CA ALA A 88 0.21 2.04 -45.78
C ALA A 88 -0.54 1.00 -46.64
N GLN A 89 -1.07 -0.06 -46.03
CA GLN A 89 -1.85 -1.09 -46.73
C GLN A 89 -3.16 -0.55 -47.31
N ILE A 90 -3.85 0.34 -46.58
CA ILE A 90 -5.09 0.98 -47.05
C ILE A 90 -4.78 1.89 -48.25
N ASN A 91 -3.75 2.74 -48.13
CA ASN A 91 -3.34 3.65 -49.21
C ASN A 91 -2.84 2.90 -50.45
N GLY A 92 -2.19 1.76 -50.24
CA GLY A 92 -1.74 0.87 -51.32
C GLY A 92 -2.84 -0.01 -51.92
N GLY A 93 -4.07 0.05 -51.42
CA GLY A 93 -5.19 -0.77 -51.90
C GLY A 93 -5.07 -2.27 -51.61
N THR A 94 -4.10 -2.69 -50.81
CA THR A 94 -3.86 -4.10 -50.46
C THR A 94 -4.59 -4.53 -49.18
N TYR A 95 -5.24 -3.59 -48.49
CA TYR A 95 -6.00 -3.88 -47.28
C TYR A 95 -7.28 -4.64 -47.61
N LYS A 96 -7.39 -5.88 -47.10
CA LYS A 96 -8.60 -6.70 -47.22
C LYS A 96 -9.42 -6.57 -45.95
N MET A 97 -10.63 -6.03 -46.10
CA MET A 97 -11.61 -5.95 -45.02
C MET A 97 -12.16 -7.35 -44.73
N ASP A 98 -12.15 -7.73 -43.46
CA ASP A 98 -12.81 -8.94 -42.99
C ASP A 98 -14.25 -8.58 -42.60
N PHE A 99 -15.21 -8.97 -43.45
CA PHE A 99 -16.62 -8.61 -43.29
C PHE A 99 -17.29 -9.37 -42.14
N GLU A 100 -16.90 -10.63 -41.90
CA GLU A 100 -17.41 -11.43 -40.79
C GLU A 100 -16.96 -10.82 -39.46
N ALA A 101 -15.66 -10.52 -39.33
CA ALA A 101 -15.14 -9.87 -38.12
C ALA A 101 -15.76 -8.48 -37.87
N MET A 102 -16.14 -7.75 -38.92
CA MET A 102 -16.89 -6.50 -38.77
C MET A 102 -18.32 -6.74 -38.29
N ALA A 103 -19.03 -7.72 -38.87
CA ALA A 103 -20.39 -8.07 -38.47
C ALA A 103 -20.44 -8.51 -37.01
N ASP A 104 -19.53 -9.40 -36.60
CA ASP A 104 -19.39 -9.85 -35.21
C ASP A 104 -19.18 -8.68 -34.26
N LYS A 105 -18.35 -7.71 -34.66
CA LYS A 105 -18.07 -6.53 -33.82
C LYS A 105 -19.26 -5.60 -33.72
N ILE A 106 -20.04 -5.44 -34.78
CA ILE A 106 -21.28 -4.65 -34.76
C ILE A 106 -22.29 -5.30 -33.82
N LEU A 107 -22.51 -6.61 -33.95
CA LEU A 107 -23.41 -7.36 -33.08
C LEU A 107 -22.97 -7.33 -31.61
N ALA A 108 -21.66 -7.43 -31.34
CA ALA A 108 -21.12 -7.34 -30.00
C ALA A 108 -21.27 -5.96 -29.34
N GLN A 109 -21.54 -4.89 -30.11
CA GLN A 109 -21.79 -3.55 -29.57
C GLN A 109 -23.27 -3.28 -29.27
N GLU A 110 -24.18 -4.08 -29.82
CA GLU A 110 -25.63 -3.93 -29.60
C GLU A 110 -26.13 -4.66 -28.34
N HIS A 111 -25.33 -5.57 -27.79
CA HIS A 111 -25.59 -6.29 -26.54
C HIS A 111 -24.91 -5.64 -25.32
#